data_AF-A0A248UPA3-F1
#
_entry.id   AF-A0A248UPA3-F1
#
_cell.length_a   1.000
_cell.length_b   1.000
_cell.length_c   1.000
_cell.angle_alpha   90.00
_cell.angle_beta   90.00
_cell.angle_gamma   90.00
#
_symmetry.space_group_name_H-M   'P 1'
#
loop_
_entity.id
_entity.type
_entity.pdbx_description
1 polymer ?
#
loop_
_entity_poly.entity_id
_entity_poly.type
_entity_poly.pdbx_seq_one_letter_code
_entity_poly.pdbx_strand_id
1 'polypeptide(L)' 'MYHLMLPTFFIVASILTGCQSLDDLDREAYQRACDNLDIPRGTPEYSQCMLQQQQMDNDNFQRSMDRQTEERLIKKM' A
#
# COMPACT_ATOMS: atom_id res chain seq x y z
N MET A 1 -17.25 -38.27 22.22
CA MET A 1 -17.25 -36.80 22.47
C MET A 1 -15.77 -36.41 22.46
N TYR A 2 -15.16 -35.70 21.51
CA TYR A 2 -15.54 -34.58 20.68
C TYR A 2 -14.63 -34.59 19.43
N HIS A 3 -15.16 -34.79 18.22
CA HIS A 3 -14.38 -34.68 16.98
C HIS A 3 -15.27 -34.16 15.86
N LEU A 4 -15.77 -32.93 15.97
CA LEU A 4 -16.51 -32.30 14.88
C LEU A 4 -16.73 -30.80 15.10
N MET A 5 -15.66 -30.00 15.16
CA MET A 5 -15.71 -28.55 14.95
C MET A 5 -14.28 -28.03 14.86
N LEU A 6 -13.70 -27.82 13.67
CA LEU A 6 -12.58 -26.89 13.45
C LEU A 6 -12.05 -26.71 11.98
N PRO A 7 -12.80 -26.89 10.87
CA PRO A 7 -12.24 -26.54 9.55
C PRO A 7 -12.42 -25.07 9.14
N THR A 8 -13.31 -24.30 9.79
CA THR A 8 -13.67 -22.94 9.37
C THR A 8 -12.73 -21.84 9.87
N PHE A 9 -11.91 -22.09 10.90
CA PHE A 9 -11.04 -21.07 11.49
C PHE A 9 -9.77 -20.80 10.66
N PHE A 10 -9.34 -21.76 9.82
CA PHE A 10 -8.10 -21.66 9.05
C PHE A 10 -8.21 -20.77 7.79
N ILE A 11 -9.40 -20.61 7.21
CA ILE A 11 -9.56 -19.87 5.94
C ILE A 11 -9.44 -18.36 6.14
N VAL A 12 -9.82 -17.85 7.32
CA VAL A 12 -9.78 -16.40 7.63
C VAL A 12 -8.37 -15.89 7.85
N ALA A 13 -7.45 -16.74 8.33
CA ALA A 13 -6.07 -16.34 8.60
C ALA A 13 -5.26 -16.06 7.32
N SER A 14 -5.55 -16.77 6.22
CA SER A 14 -4.82 -16.64 4.95
C SER A 14 -5.08 -15.34 4.19
N ILE A 15 -6.16 -14.63 4.54
CA ILE A 15 -6.56 -13.38 3.87
C ILE A 15 -5.83 -12.17 4.48
N LEU A 16 -5.46 -12.25 5.76
CA LEU A 16 -4.78 -11.17 6.50
C LEU A 16 -3.29 -11.06 6.16
N THR A 17 -2.64 -12.14 5.77
CA THR A 17 -1.24 -12.12 5.29
C THR A 17 -1.08 -11.38 3.97
N GLY A 18 -2.13 -11.32 3.14
CA GLY A 18 -2.09 -10.57 1.87
C GLY A 18 -1.97 -9.06 2.06
N CYS A 19 -2.65 -8.48 3.06
CA CYS A 19 -2.59 -7.04 3.31
C CYS A 19 -1.20 -6.59 3.81
N GLN A 20 -0.55 -7.39 4.67
CA GLN A 20 0.78 -7.05 5.20
C GLN A 20 1.86 -7.09 4.12
N SER A 21 1.73 -7.99 3.13
CA SER A 21 2.68 -8.09 2.03
C SER A 21 2.68 -6.87 1.11
N LEU A 22 1.53 -6.21 0.93
CA LEU A 22 1.42 -5.01 0.11
C LEU A 22 2.09 -3.81 0.79
N ASP A 23 1.85 -3.63 2.09
CA ASP A 23 2.48 -2.56 2.87
C ASP A 23 4.03 -2.68 2.89
N ASP A 24 4.55 -3.90 2.96
CA ASP A 24 6.00 -4.13 2.90
C ASP A 24 6.59 -3.81 1.53
N LEU A 25 5.88 -4.13 0.43
CA LEU A 25 6.32 -3.80 -0.94
C LEU A 25 6.37 -2.30 -1.19
N ASP A 26 5.36 -1.55 -0.75
CA ASP A 26 5.33 -0.09 -0.88
C ASP A 26 6.46 0.53 -0.05
N ARG A 27 6.67 0.03 1.18
CA ARG A 27 7.79 0.49 2.03
C ARG A 27 9.13 0.26 1.36
N GLU A 28 9.36 -0.91 0.76
CA GLU A 28 10.60 -1.20 0.03
C GLU A 28 10.80 -0.28 -1.18
N ALA A 29 9.72 0.04 -1.90
CA ALA A 29 9.76 0.97 -3.03
C ALA A 29 10.19 2.38 -2.59
N TYR A 30 9.60 2.90 -1.51
CA TYR A 30 9.98 4.19 -0.94
C TYR A 30 11.43 4.19 -0.44
N GLN A 31 11.85 3.12 0.24
CA GLN A 31 13.24 3.00 0.70
C GLN A 31 14.21 3.07 -0.48
N ARG A 32 13.95 2.28 -1.54
CA ARG A 32 14.77 2.31 -2.76
C ARG A 32 14.80 3.68 -3.41
N ALA A 33 13.67 4.39 -3.44
CA ALA A 33 13.61 5.74 -4.00
C ALA A 33 14.46 6.74 -3.20
N CYS A 34 14.47 6.65 -1.87
CA CYS A 34 15.30 7.49 -1.01
C CYS A 34 16.78 7.09 -1.03
N ASP A 35 17.08 5.79 -1.12
CA ASP A 35 18.46 5.29 -1.27
C ASP A 35 19.07 5.74 -2.60
N ASN A 36 18.28 5.76 -3.69
CA ASN A 36 18.72 6.24 -5.00
C ASN A 36 19.07 7.74 -5.03
N LEU A 37 18.65 8.49 -4.02
CA LEU A 37 18.99 9.90 -3.82
C LEU A 37 20.22 10.07 -2.91
N ASP A 38 20.89 8.99 -2.54
CA ASP A 38 22.03 8.94 -1.61
C ASP A 38 21.71 9.58 -0.24
N ILE A 39 20.44 9.56 0.17
CA ILE A 39 20.04 10.08 1.48
C ILE A 39 20.40 9.02 2.53
N PRO A 40 21.20 9.34 3.56
CA PRO A 40 21.62 8.34 4.54
C PRO A 40 20.45 7.86 5.39
N ARG A 41 20.32 6.54 5.54
CA ARG A 41 19.29 5.94 6.42
C ARG A 41 19.48 6.39 7.88
N GLY A 42 18.37 6.55 8.59
CA GLY A 42 18.36 6.94 10.00
C GLY A 42 18.54 8.43 10.26
N THR A 43 18.61 9.25 9.19
CA THR A 43 18.60 10.72 9.34
C THR A 43 17.19 11.29 9.23
N PRO A 44 16.97 12.53 9.73
CA PRO A 44 15.71 13.24 9.54
C PRO A 44 15.34 13.37 8.06
N GLU A 45 16.30 13.63 7.18
CA GLU A 45 16.09 13.80 5.74
C GLU A 45 15.56 12.52 5.10
N TYR A 46 16.05 11.35 5.53
CA TYR A 46 15.53 10.07 5.05
C TYR A 46 14.06 9.88 5.46
N SER A 47 13.72 10.21 6.70
CA SER A 47 12.31 10.14 7.16
C SER A 47 11.39 11.10 6.40
N GLN A 48 11.88 12.31 6.08
CA GLN A 48 11.15 13.26 5.26
C GLN A 48 10.98 12.76 3.83
N CYS A 49 12.02 12.17 3.24
CA CYS A 49 11.95 11.54 1.93
C CYS A 49 10.88 10.43 1.91
N MET A 50 10.92 9.51 2.87
CA MET A 50 9.92 8.43 2.98
C MET A 50 8.49 8.98 3.08
N LEU A 51 8.28 10.02 3.90
CA LEU A 51 6.97 10.66 4.05
C LEU A 51 6.53 11.35 2.75
N GLN A 52 7.44 12.02 2.07
CA GLN A 52 7.16 12.69 0.80
C GLN A 52 6.81 11.68 -0.31
N GLN A 53 7.51 10.55 -0.38
CA GLN A 53 7.17 9.48 -1.32
C GLN A 53 5.76 8.94 -1.09
N GLN A 54 5.42 8.66 0.17
CA GLN A 54 4.07 8.21 0.53
C GLN A 54 2.98 9.24 0.15
N GLN A 55 3.24 10.54 0.33
CA GLN A 55 2.31 11.59 -0.08
C GLN A 55 2.14 11.64 -1.60
N MET A 56 3.23 11.59 -2.36
CA MET A 56 3.17 11.61 -3.82
C MET A 56 2.41 10.40 -4.38
N ASP A 57 2.59 9.22 -3.81
CA ASP A 57 1.87 8.03 -4.23
C ASP A 57 0.37 8.11 -3.91
N ASN A 58 0.01 8.64 -2.74
CA ASN A 58 -1.39 8.91 -2.39
C ASN A 58 -2.03 9.92 -3.36
N ASP A 59 -1.34 11.03 -3.64
CA ASP A 59 -1.82 12.04 -4.59
C ASP A 59 -2.00 11.47 -6.00
N ASN A 60 -1.07 10.64 -6.47
CA ASN A 60 -1.18 9.96 -7.76
C ASN A 60 -2.37 9.01 -7.79
N PHE A 61 -2.59 8.26 -6.71
CA PHE A 61 -3.75 7.39 -6.59
C PHE A 61 -5.07 8.16 -6.63
N GLN A 62 -5.19 9.24 -5.85
CA GLN A 62 -6.38 10.11 -5.85
C GLN A 62 -6.65 10.68 -7.24
N ARG A 63 -5.63 11.23 -7.91
CA ARG A 63 -5.79 11.74 -9.30
C ARG A 63 -6.23 10.66 -10.27
N SER A 64 -5.76 9.42 -10.11
CA SER A 64 -6.21 8.29 -10.93
C SER A 64 -7.69 7.98 -10.70
N MET A 65 -8.14 8.02 -9.45
CA MET A 65 -9.54 7.82 -9.08
C MET A 65 -10.45 8.94 -9.59
N ASP A 66 -9.98 10.18 -9.54
CA ASP A 66 -10.71 11.34 -10.08
C ASP A 66 -10.91 11.21 -11.59
N ARG A 67 -9.87 10.87 -12.35
CA ARG A 67 -9.97 10.63 -13.80
C ARG A 67 -10.96 9.51 -14.12
N GLN A 68 -10.89 8.39 -13.40
CA GLN A 68 -11.85 7.29 -13.60
C GLN A 68 -13.28 7.70 -13.27
N THR A 69 -13.46 8.56 -12.26
CA THR A 69 -14.78 9.07 -11.89
C THR A 69 -15.31 9.99 -12.97
N GLU A 70 -14.50 10.90 -13.48
CA GLU A 70 -14.85 11.78 -14.60
C GLU A 70 -15.24 10.99 -15.85
N GLU A 71 -14.42 10.00 -16.26
CA GLU A 71 -14.73 9.13 -17.41
C GLU A 71 -16.07 8.39 -17.23
N ARG A 72 -16.36 7.90 -16.01
CA ARG A 72 -17.64 7.25 -15.70
C ARG A 72 -18.82 8.21 -15.74
N LEU A 73 -18.63 9.46 -15.35
CA LEU A 73 -19.67 10.50 -15.42
C LEU A 73 -19.95 10.89 -16.87
N ILE A 74 -18.89 11.11 -17.67
CA ILE A 74 -19.01 11.40 -19.11
C ILE A 74 -19.73 10.27 -19.84
N LYS A 75 -19.39 9.00 -19.56
CA LYS A 75 -20.04 7.85 -20.20
C LYS A 75 -21.54 7.70 -19.85
N LYS A 76 -21.99 8.31 -18.76
CA LYS A 76 -23.39 8.26 -18.31
C LYS A 76 -24.25 9.40 -18.86
N MET A 77 -23.65 10.41 -19.49
CA MET A 77 -24.36 11.46 -20.24
C MET A 77 -24.59 11.04 -21.69
#